data_AF-A0A9X2ANZ5-F1
#
_entry.id   AF-A0A9X2ANZ5-F1
#
_cell.length_a   1.000
_cell.length_b   1.000
_cell.length_c   1.000
_cell.angle_alpha   90.00
_cell.angle_beta   90.00
_cell.angle_gamma   90.00
#
_symmetry.space_group_name_H-M   'P 1'
#
loop_
_entity.id
_entity.type
_entity.pdbx_description
1 polymer ?
#
loop_
_entity_poly.entity_id
_entity_poly.type
_entity_poly.pdbx_seq_one_letter_code
_entity_poly.pdbx_strand_id
1 'polypeptide(L)'
;MSKTKALFAFTSPRTIEKIIPEIKILSENFEGQKWSGNDQVQIDFFQTLFDSEYYEGDSFPANPALAARDRITRAPKALGFVDLKPTVELTEAGKLLLAEKRLDETFTRQLLKFQLPSPYHTKSKTVDFSVKPYLELLRLVKVLGSISKTEIALFFSQLTNYNEFDKVVSKIKDFQKNSKPYKGSRKMYVAECFENEILEIFHQEVQDKKLKTRESSDTSLQKFIKTKRANMKDYADAFVRYIRATELVTFQKRTFRLIISPQKVEEVNYILKEVDRKPSVFKNTSEFKNYLFNPFSIKLLSDNKELLIKQIENLGLYEFDRTISIEELKDILDRLRISVKSKNIEEKKKELKDYKELPDILDVFEQIKKKEVPDAPLFLEWNVWRALVMLNYAKRVDGNFIMDIDGMPLNYAPGQKPDIESEYTDFGIITEVTMSGGNTQYKMESESVPRHFGKAKELLNKEMYCLFVAPKISEGTLAHYFNLNRFNTKLYGGKTKIIPLSIDQFIEFIKSGIENEFSNPEKLKNWLEKQWLNNQEMEDENVWSENIGKSLLKWAS
;
A
#
# COMPACT_ATOMS: atom_id res chain seq x y z
N MET A 1 -26.08 -7.25 7.39
CA MET A 1 -25.55 -6.05 8.08
C MET A 1 -26.23 -5.72 9.42
N SER A 2 -26.91 -6.66 10.09
CA SER A 2 -27.82 -6.34 11.22
C SER A 2 -27.16 -5.71 12.46
N LYS A 3 -25.85 -5.93 12.66
CA LYS A 3 -25.06 -5.36 13.77
C LYS A 3 -24.11 -4.23 13.33
N THR A 4 -24.09 -3.89 12.04
CA THR A 4 -23.18 -2.88 11.49
C THR A 4 -23.77 -1.49 11.73
N LYS A 5 -22.98 -0.59 12.32
CA LYS A 5 -23.39 0.79 12.67
C LYS A 5 -22.75 1.88 11.81
N ALA A 6 -21.72 1.53 11.06
CA ALA A 6 -20.91 2.43 10.26
C ALA A 6 -20.50 1.69 8.97
N LEU A 7 -20.02 2.42 7.96
CA LEU A 7 -19.37 1.84 6.80
C LEU A 7 -18.22 0.93 7.21
N PHE A 8 -18.01 -0.12 6.42
CA PHE A 8 -16.92 -1.07 6.58
C PHE A 8 -16.18 -1.20 5.25
N ALA A 9 -14.90 -1.55 5.36
CA ALA A 9 -14.06 -1.94 4.23
C ALA A 9 -13.64 -3.41 4.38
N PHE A 10 -13.04 -3.98 3.33
CA PHE A 10 -12.50 -5.32 3.37
C PHE A 10 -11.06 -5.30 3.89
N THR A 11 -10.77 -6.07 4.93
CA THR A 11 -9.47 -6.09 5.59
C THR A 11 -8.69 -7.38 5.37
N SER A 12 -9.27 -8.31 4.62
CA SER A 12 -8.69 -9.63 4.30
C SER A 12 -8.89 -9.89 2.80
N PRO A 13 -8.03 -9.35 1.94
CA PRO A 13 -6.87 -8.48 2.24
C PRO A 13 -7.21 -6.99 2.36
N ARG A 14 -6.37 -6.22 3.09
CA ARG A 14 -6.45 -4.74 3.17
C ARG A 14 -5.96 -4.03 1.90
N THR A 15 -5.19 -4.73 1.07
CA THR A 15 -4.67 -4.29 -0.22
C THR A 15 -5.38 -5.13 -1.28
N ILE A 16 -6.12 -4.49 -2.19
CA ILE A 16 -7.05 -5.18 -3.08
C ILE A 16 -6.33 -6.08 -4.09
N GLU A 17 -5.14 -5.71 -4.52
CA GLU A 17 -4.29 -6.43 -5.47
C GLU A 17 -3.92 -7.83 -4.98
N LYS A 18 -3.87 -8.04 -3.66
CA LYS A 18 -3.59 -9.37 -3.07
C LYS A 18 -4.68 -10.40 -3.35
N ILE A 19 -5.86 -9.98 -3.81
CA ILE A 19 -6.90 -10.95 -4.22
C ILE A 19 -6.57 -11.63 -5.56
N ILE A 20 -5.71 -11.04 -6.40
CA ILE A 20 -5.42 -11.56 -7.75
C ILE A 20 -4.86 -13.00 -7.68
N PRO A 21 -3.77 -13.27 -6.95
CA PRO A 21 -3.26 -14.64 -6.81
C PRO A 21 -4.25 -15.56 -6.08
N GLU A 22 -4.99 -15.06 -5.08
CA GLU A 22 -5.99 -15.86 -4.35
C GLU A 22 -7.14 -16.31 -5.26
N ILE A 23 -7.64 -15.43 -6.14
CA ILE A 23 -8.68 -15.76 -7.12
C ILE A 23 -8.15 -16.70 -8.19
N LYS A 24 -6.90 -16.51 -8.64
CA LYS A 24 -6.27 -17.41 -9.61
C LYS A 24 -6.21 -18.84 -9.08
N ILE A 25 -5.72 -19.02 -7.84
CA ILE A 25 -5.71 -20.33 -7.16
C ILE A 25 -7.13 -20.89 -7.07
N LEU A 26 -8.10 -20.07 -6.70
CA LEU A 26 -9.50 -20.49 -6.59
C LEU A 26 -10.05 -21.01 -7.93
N SER A 27 -9.85 -20.27 -9.02
CA SER A 27 -10.38 -20.64 -10.34
C SER A 27 -9.65 -21.85 -10.94
N GLU A 28 -8.33 -21.93 -10.82
CA GLU A 28 -7.55 -23.01 -11.45
C GLU A 28 -7.77 -24.37 -10.78
N ASN A 29 -8.09 -24.38 -9.48
CA ASN A 29 -8.13 -25.62 -8.68
C ASN A 29 -9.54 -26.01 -8.21
N PHE A 30 -10.47 -25.05 -8.10
CA PHE A 30 -11.77 -25.27 -7.44
C PHE A 30 -12.98 -24.87 -8.28
N GLU A 31 -12.81 -24.48 -9.55
CA GLU A 31 -13.93 -24.18 -10.45
C GLU A 31 -14.91 -25.36 -10.58
N GLY A 32 -16.22 -25.04 -10.67
CA GLY A 32 -17.30 -26.03 -10.74
C GLY A 32 -17.63 -26.71 -9.40
N GLN A 33 -16.83 -26.50 -8.34
CA GLN A 33 -17.10 -27.08 -7.03
C GLN A 33 -18.12 -26.23 -6.23
N LYS A 34 -18.91 -26.88 -5.38
CA LYS A 34 -19.84 -26.16 -4.48
C LYS A 34 -19.06 -25.53 -3.33
N TRP A 35 -19.03 -24.21 -3.26
CA TRP A 35 -18.35 -23.48 -2.17
C TRP A 35 -19.19 -23.39 -0.89
N SER A 36 -20.46 -22.98 -1.03
CA SER A 36 -21.32 -22.67 0.11
C SER A 36 -21.81 -23.94 0.81
N GLY A 37 -21.51 -24.08 2.10
CA GLY A 37 -21.87 -25.25 2.89
C GLY A 37 -21.00 -26.48 2.62
N ASN A 38 -19.81 -26.26 2.06
CA ASN A 38 -18.81 -27.30 1.83
C ASN A 38 -17.49 -26.87 2.47
N ASP A 39 -17.30 -27.28 3.72
CA ASP A 39 -16.11 -26.89 4.49
C ASP A 39 -14.86 -27.55 3.94
N GLN A 40 -14.94 -28.76 3.37
CA GLN A 40 -13.77 -29.45 2.81
C GLN A 40 -13.13 -28.64 1.68
N VAL A 41 -13.92 -28.16 0.72
CA VAL A 41 -13.40 -27.33 -0.39
C VAL A 41 -12.78 -26.02 0.12
N GLN A 42 -13.34 -25.43 1.18
CA GLN A 42 -12.78 -24.23 1.79
C GLN A 42 -11.44 -24.52 2.50
N ILE A 43 -11.31 -25.68 3.13
CA ILE A 43 -10.07 -26.15 3.77
C ILE A 43 -9.00 -26.42 2.71
N ASP A 44 -9.36 -27.16 1.67
CA ASP A 44 -8.46 -27.52 0.58
C ASP A 44 -7.95 -26.26 -0.13
N PHE A 45 -8.83 -25.29 -0.41
CA PHE A 45 -8.43 -23.99 -0.93
C PHE A 45 -7.44 -23.27 -0.02
N PHE A 46 -7.69 -23.26 1.30
CA PHE A 46 -6.79 -22.59 2.22
C PHE A 46 -5.43 -23.28 2.28
N GLN A 47 -5.40 -24.62 2.21
CA GLN A 47 -4.16 -25.39 2.14
C GLN A 47 -3.36 -25.05 0.88
N THR A 48 -4.00 -25.05 -0.29
CA THR A 48 -3.34 -24.65 -1.55
C THR A 48 -2.82 -23.22 -1.50
N LEU A 49 -3.57 -22.29 -0.91
CA LEU A 49 -3.10 -20.91 -0.70
C LEU A 49 -1.91 -20.87 0.26
N PHE A 50 -1.98 -21.58 1.40
CA PHE A 50 -0.93 -21.62 2.41
C PHE A 50 0.39 -22.19 1.86
N ASP A 51 0.32 -23.21 1.00
CA ASP A 51 1.48 -23.83 0.37
C ASP A 51 2.03 -23.02 -0.81
N SER A 52 1.32 -21.95 -1.23
CA SER A 52 1.75 -21.07 -2.31
C SER A 52 2.71 -19.98 -1.83
N GLU A 53 3.54 -19.47 -2.73
CA GLU A 53 4.43 -18.32 -2.47
C GLU A 53 3.67 -17.01 -2.17
N TYR A 54 2.36 -16.97 -2.40
CA TYR A 54 1.53 -15.76 -2.24
C TYR A 54 0.97 -15.59 -0.83
N TYR A 55 1.07 -16.61 0.04
CA TYR A 55 0.59 -16.51 1.42
C TYR A 55 1.68 -16.01 2.37
N GLU A 56 1.51 -14.80 2.87
CA GLU A 56 2.46 -14.11 3.75
C GLU A 56 2.24 -14.41 5.25
N GLY A 57 1.60 -15.52 5.62
CA GLY A 57 1.32 -15.87 7.01
C GLY A 57 2.23 -16.97 7.55
N ASP A 58 2.74 -16.79 8.77
CA ASP A 58 3.71 -17.73 9.39
C ASP A 58 3.09 -19.03 9.91
N SER A 59 1.77 -19.09 10.05
CA SER A 59 1.08 -20.21 10.68
C SER A 59 -0.23 -20.55 10.01
N PHE A 60 -0.50 -21.85 9.93
CA PHE A 60 -1.79 -22.37 9.49
C PHE A 60 -2.88 -22.04 10.53
N PRO A 61 -4.04 -21.48 10.13
CA PRO A 61 -5.06 -21.02 11.06
C PRO A 61 -5.77 -22.20 11.73
N ALA A 62 -6.22 -22.01 12.98
CA ALA A 62 -7.00 -23.02 13.70
C ALA A 62 -8.37 -23.33 13.06
N ASN A 63 -8.91 -22.41 12.25
CA ASN A 63 -10.14 -22.63 11.47
C ASN A 63 -9.90 -22.24 10.00
N PRO A 64 -9.31 -23.14 9.18
CA PRO A 64 -9.01 -22.89 7.78
C PRO A 64 -10.25 -22.58 6.93
N ALA A 65 -11.38 -23.26 7.15
CA ALA A 65 -12.62 -22.98 6.42
C ALA A 65 -13.14 -21.56 6.65
N LEU A 66 -13.06 -21.04 7.89
CA LEU A 66 -13.39 -19.65 8.18
C LEU A 66 -12.41 -18.68 7.51
N ALA A 67 -11.11 -18.97 7.59
CA ALA A 67 -10.07 -18.14 6.97
C ALA A 67 -10.23 -18.05 5.44
N ALA A 68 -10.51 -19.18 4.77
CA ALA A 68 -10.84 -19.23 3.35
C ALA A 68 -12.07 -18.39 2.99
N ARG A 69 -13.13 -18.47 3.80
CA ARG A 69 -14.32 -17.63 3.59
C ARG A 69 -14.01 -16.14 3.75
N ASP A 70 -13.20 -15.76 4.73
CA ASP A 70 -12.81 -14.36 4.90
C ASP A 70 -11.94 -13.86 3.73
N ARG A 71 -11.15 -14.73 3.08
CA ARG A 71 -10.37 -14.41 1.87
C ARG A 71 -11.25 -14.24 0.63
N ILE A 72 -12.12 -15.21 0.35
CA ILE A 72 -12.89 -15.27 -0.91
C ILE A 72 -14.28 -14.61 -0.84
N THR A 73 -14.98 -14.73 0.27
CA THR A 73 -16.38 -14.24 0.39
C THR A 73 -16.46 -12.73 0.66
N ARG A 74 -15.36 -12.11 1.09
CA ARG A 74 -15.24 -10.66 1.33
C ARG A 74 -15.00 -9.94 0.00
N ALA A 75 -13.82 -9.36 -0.23
CA ALA A 75 -13.58 -8.54 -1.41
C ALA A 75 -13.84 -9.29 -2.74
N PRO A 76 -13.35 -10.53 -2.98
CA PRO A 76 -13.51 -11.19 -4.28
C PRO A 76 -14.97 -11.35 -4.70
N LYS A 77 -15.81 -11.93 -3.83
CA LYS A 77 -17.24 -12.09 -4.11
C LYS A 77 -18.00 -10.77 -4.01
N ALA A 78 -17.72 -9.94 -3.01
CA ALA A 78 -18.50 -8.70 -2.79
C ALA A 78 -18.29 -7.67 -3.91
N LEU A 79 -17.11 -7.66 -4.51
CA LEU A 79 -16.78 -6.87 -5.68
C LEU A 79 -17.07 -7.62 -6.98
N GLY A 80 -17.57 -8.86 -6.90
CA GLY A 80 -18.07 -9.61 -8.05
C GLY A 80 -17.01 -10.09 -9.03
N PHE A 81 -15.81 -10.39 -8.55
CA PHE A 81 -14.78 -11.05 -9.35
C PHE A 81 -15.04 -12.56 -9.46
N VAL A 82 -15.66 -13.15 -8.43
CA VAL A 82 -16.02 -14.58 -8.39
C VAL A 82 -17.50 -14.76 -8.07
N ASP A 83 -18.11 -15.78 -8.67
CA ASP A 83 -19.37 -16.33 -8.21
C ASP A 83 -19.11 -17.60 -7.39
N LEU A 84 -19.82 -17.74 -6.28
CA LEU A 84 -19.68 -18.89 -5.37
C LEU A 84 -20.98 -19.69 -5.25
N LYS A 85 -22.00 -19.33 -6.05
CA LYS A 85 -23.32 -19.96 -6.05
C LYS A 85 -23.88 -20.02 -7.48
N PRO A 86 -24.22 -21.21 -8.01
CA PRO A 86 -24.28 -22.50 -7.31
C PRO A 86 -22.91 -23.09 -6.99
N THR A 87 -21.92 -22.83 -7.85
CA THR A 87 -20.56 -23.35 -7.82
C THR A 87 -19.56 -22.21 -7.88
N VAL A 88 -18.28 -22.51 -7.65
CA VAL A 88 -17.16 -21.59 -7.86
C VAL A 88 -17.02 -21.34 -9.36
N GLU A 89 -17.12 -20.08 -9.76
CA GLU A 89 -16.96 -19.65 -11.16
C GLU A 89 -16.25 -18.30 -11.21
N LEU A 90 -15.41 -18.13 -12.23
CA LEU A 90 -14.78 -16.84 -12.53
C LEU A 90 -15.75 -15.98 -13.36
N THR A 91 -16.02 -14.76 -12.89
CA THR A 91 -16.91 -13.83 -13.60
C THR A 91 -16.17 -13.10 -14.73
N GLU A 92 -16.88 -12.39 -15.62
CA GLU A 92 -16.25 -11.54 -16.63
C GLU A 92 -15.36 -10.44 -16.01
N ALA A 93 -15.80 -9.81 -14.91
CA ALA A 93 -14.95 -8.89 -14.16
C ALA A 93 -13.72 -9.59 -13.56
N GLY A 94 -13.86 -10.84 -13.11
CA GLY A 94 -12.75 -11.67 -12.62
C GLY A 94 -11.73 -12.01 -13.71
N LYS A 95 -12.19 -12.33 -14.91
CA LYS A 95 -11.33 -12.58 -16.07
C LYS A 95 -10.51 -11.34 -16.44
N LEU A 96 -11.12 -10.16 -16.45
CA LEU A 96 -10.39 -8.90 -16.67
C LEU A 96 -9.36 -8.63 -15.57
N LEU A 97 -9.70 -8.94 -14.31
CA LEU A 97 -8.77 -8.78 -13.20
C LEU A 97 -7.54 -9.70 -13.37
N LEU A 98 -7.74 -10.97 -13.70
CA LEU A 98 -6.64 -11.93 -13.92
C LEU A 98 -5.83 -11.67 -15.19
N ALA A 99 -6.35 -10.89 -16.15
CA ALA A 99 -5.58 -10.46 -17.30
C ALA A 99 -4.54 -9.36 -16.95
N GLU A 100 -4.65 -8.75 -15.76
CA GLU A 100 -3.74 -7.75 -15.23
C GLU A 100 -3.49 -6.53 -16.14
N LYS A 101 -4.39 -6.27 -17.09
CA LYS A 101 -4.36 -5.11 -17.97
C LYS A 101 -5.28 -4.02 -17.42
N ARG A 102 -4.71 -2.84 -17.10
CA ARG A 102 -5.43 -1.67 -16.54
C ARG A 102 -6.24 -2.04 -15.30
N LEU A 103 -5.53 -2.58 -14.31
CA LEU A 103 -6.10 -2.96 -13.02
C LEU A 103 -6.84 -1.79 -12.36
N ASP A 104 -6.35 -0.56 -12.53
CA ASP A 104 -6.96 0.68 -12.05
C ASP A 104 -8.39 0.88 -12.59
N GLU A 105 -8.63 0.65 -13.89
CA GLU A 105 -9.98 0.70 -14.47
C GLU A 105 -10.88 -0.40 -13.93
N THR A 106 -10.35 -1.62 -13.82
CA THR A 106 -11.09 -2.78 -13.32
C THR A 106 -11.52 -2.56 -11.86
N PHE A 107 -10.60 -2.11 -11.00
CA PHE A 107 -10.92 -1.74 -9.63
C PHE A 107 -11.90 -0.58 -9.56
N THR A 108 -11.72 0.47 -10.37
CA THR A 108 -12.65 1.60 -10.42
C THR A 108 -14.07 1.13 -10.67
N ARG A 109 -14.29 0.31 -11.71
CA ARG A 109 -15.62 -0.18 -12.07
C ARG A 109 -16.26 -0.97 -10.95
N GLN A 110 -15.53 -1.90 -10.33
CA GLN A 110 -16.10 -2.75 -9.27
C GLN A 110 -16.32 -1.99 -7.96
N LEU A 111 -15.43 -1.07 -7.59
CA LEU A 111 -15.58 -0.25 -6.38
C LEU A 111 -16.74 0.74 -6.51
N LEU A 112 -16.97 1.31 -7.69
CA LEU A 112 -18.14 2.19 -7.93
C LEU A 112 -19.48 1.42 -7.92
N LYS A 113 -19.46 0.11 -8.20
CA LYS A 113 -20.64 -0.76 -8.07
C LYS A 113 -20.92 -1.17 -6.62
N PHE A 114 -19.91 -1.12 -5.75
CA PHE A 114 -20.09 -1.47 -4.34
C PHE A 114 -21.06 -0.49 -3.66
N GLN A 115 -22.18 -1.03 -3.20
CA GLN A 115 -23.26 -0.26 -2.60
C GLN A 115 -23.87 -0.97 -1.40
N LEU A 116 -24.38 -0.18 -0.46
CA LEU A 116 -25.12 -0.63 0.71
C LEU A 116 -26.51 0.03 0.66
N PRO A 117 -27.60 -0.75 0.56
CA PRO A 117 -27.65 -2.20 0.57
C PRO A 117 -27.36 -2.80 -0.80
N SER A 118 -27.14 -4.11 -0.83
CA SER A 118 -27.17 -4.94 -2.04
C SER A 118 -27.73 -6.33 -1.72
N PRO A 119 -28.06 -7.19 -2.70
CA PRO A 119 -28.44 -8.58 -2.43
C PRO A 119 -27.37 -9.38 -1.66
N TYR A 120 -26.09 -8.99 -1.71
CA TYR A 120 -25.03 -9.57 -0.87
C TYR A 120 -24.95 -8.92 0.52
N HIS A 121 -25.38 -7.67 0.65
CA HIS A 121 -25.38 -6.90 1.89
C HIS A 121 -26.78 -6.36 2.19
N THR A 122 -27.62 -7.24 2.76
CA THR A 122 -29.03 -6.91 3.03
C THR A 122 -29.17 -5.79 4.06
N LYS A 123 -30.28 -5.03 3.93
CA LYS A 123 -30.60 -3.86 4.76
C LYS A 123 -30.41 -4.15 6.26
N SER A 124 -29.80 -3.20 6.96
CA SER A 124 -29.77 -3.23 8.41
C SER A 124 -31.17 -2.90 8.95
N LYS A 125 -31.54 -3.52 10.07
CA LYS A 125 -32.78 -3.19 10.79
C LYS A 125 -32.64 -1.94 11.66
N THR A 126 -31.41 -1.46 11.86
CA THR A 126 -31.11 -0.42 12.87
C THR A 126 -30.40 0.80 12.31
N VAL A 127 -29.95 0.77 11.06
CA VAL A 127 -29.24 1.88 10.39
C VAL A 127 -29.72 1.93 8.96
N ASP A 128 -30.05 3.13 8.48
CA ASP A 128 -30.48 3.36 7.11
C ASP A 128 -29.28 3.43 6.17
N PHE A 129 -28.81 2.26 5.74
CA PHE A 129 -27.81 2.18 4.68
C PHE A 129 -28.47 2.49 3.33
N SER A 130 -27.99 3.53 2.68
CA SER A 130 -28.30 3.91 1.30
C SER A 130 -27.13 4.72 0.74
N VAL A 131 -26.05 4.04 0.35
CA VAL A 131 -24.79 4.69 -0.04
C VAL A 131 -23.96 3.84 -1.00
N LYS A 132 -23.19 4.50 -1.88
CA LYS A 132 -22.09 3.93 -2.65
C LYS A 132 -20.76 4.38 -2.02
N PRO A 133 -20.14 3.61 -1.11
CA PRO A 133 -19.07 4.11 -0.25
C PRO A 133 -17.88 4.72 -1.02
N TYR A 134 -17.38 4.03 -2.05
CA TYR A 134 -16.20 4.50 -2.78
C TYR A 134 -16.49 5.72 -3.67
N LEU A 135 -17.71 5.82 -4.23
CA LEU A 135 -18.14 7.02 -4.97
C LEU A 135 -18.24 8.23 -4.04
N GLU A 136 -18.83 8.08 -2.86
CA GLU A 136 -18.94 9.18 -1.89
C GLU A 136 -17.59 9.52 -1.26
N LEU A 137 -16.68 8.57 -1.09
CA LEU A 137 -15.30 8.85 -0.67
C LEU A 137 -14.58 9.71 -1.72
N LEU A 138 -14.67 9.34 -3.00
CA LEU A 138 -14.09 10.11 -4.10
C LEU A 138 -14.66 11.54 -4.13
N ARG A 139 -15.98 11.67 -3.97
CA ARG A 139 -16.67 12.97 -3.89
C ARG A 139 -16.23 13.78 -2.68
N LEU A 140 -16.02 13.14 -1.53
CA LEU A 140 -15.55 13.79 -0.31
C LEU A 140 -14.13 14.34 -0.48
N VAL A 141 -13.22 13.58 -1.09
CA VAL A 141 -11.86 14.04 -1.44
C VAL A 141 -11.94 15.26 -2.37
N LYS A 142 -12.78 15.21 -3.41
CA LYS A 142 -12.98 16.32 -4.35
C LYS A 142 -13.50 17.59 -3.66
N VAL A 143 -14.51 17.47 -2.81
CA VAL A 143 -15.17 18.61 -2.15
C VAL A 143 -14.28 19.25 -1.07
N LEU A 144 -13.53 18.45 -0.32
CA LEU A 144 -12.63 18.95 0.72
C LEU A 144 -11.26 19.38 0.18
N GLY A 145 -10.94 19.02 -1.06
CA GLY A 145 -9.62 19.19 -1.67
C GLY A 145 -8.58 18.20 -1.15
N SER A 146 -8.60 17.88 0.14
CA SER A 146 -7.80 16.81 0.73
C SER A 146 -8.43 16.20 1.99
N ILE A 147 -8.19 14.92 2.26
CA ILE A 147 -8.65 14.23 3.47
C ILE A 147 -7.59 13.29 4.05
N SER A 148 -7.42 13.28 5.36
CA SER A 148 -6.52 12.39 6.08
C SER A 148 -7.17 11.07 6.44
N LYS A 149 -6.35 10.02 6.64
CA LYS A 149 -6.80 8.71 7.14
C LYS A 149 -7.58 8.83 8.47
N THR A 150 -7.20 9.78 9.33
CA THR A 150 -7.90 10.04 10.60
C THR A 150 -9.30 10.61 10.40
N GLU A 151 -9.48 11.56 9.48
CA GLU A 151 -10.81 12.10 9.15
C GLU A 151 -11.70 11.03 8.49
N ILE A 152 -11.11 10.13 7.69
CA ILE A 152 -11.84 8.98 7.14
C ILE A 152 -12.32 8.06 8.27
N ALA A 153 -11.43 7.73 9.21
CA ALA A 153 -11.75 6.88 10.35
C ALA A 153 -12.79 7.48 11.29
N LEU A 154 -12.73 8.80 11.52
CA LEU A 154 -13.67 9.49 12.40
C LEU A 154 -15.04 9.68 11.75
N PHE A 155 -15.06 10.24 10.53
CA PHE A 155 -16.28 10.86 9.98
C PHE A 155 -16.79 10.19 8.72
N PHE A 156 -15.92 9.85 7.75
CA PHE A 156 -16.37 9.17 6.53
C PHE A 156 -17.05 7.84 6.84
N SER A 157 -16.54 7.09 7.83
CA SER A 157 -17.15 5.82 8.23
C SER A 157 -18.61 5.97 8.66
N GLN A 158 -19.07 7.16 9.03
CA GLN A 158 -20.45 7.42 9.44
C GLN A 158 -21.40 7.71 8.27
N LEU A 159 -20.88 7.86 7.04
CA LEU A 159 -21.69 8.20 5.86
C LEU A 159 -22.51 6.99 5.39
N THR A 160 -23.58 6.66 6.11
CA THR A 160 -24.40 5.48 5.84
C THR A 160 -25.50 5.74 4.82
N ASN A 161 -25.93 7.00 4.68
CA ASN A 161 -26.86 7.45 3.63
C ASN A 161 -26.24 8.61 2.83
N TYR A 162 -26.32 8.56 1.49
CA TYR A 162 -25.75 9.61 0.63
C TYR A 162 -26.35 11.01 0.90
N ASN A 163 -27.55 11.11 1.46
CA ASN A 163 -28.14 12.39 1.87
C ASN A 163 -27.45 13.03 3.07
N GLU A 164 -26.64 12.29 3.83
CA GLU A 164 -25.88 12.80 4.98
C GLU A 164 -24.51 13.38 4.59
N PHE A 165 -24.21 13.44 3.29
CA PHE A 165 -22.89 13.88 2.81
C PHE A 165 -22.50 15.26 3.35
N ASP A 166 -23.38 16.25 3.28
CA ASP A 166 -23.07 17.62 3.72
C ASP A 166 -22.87 17.69 5.24
N LYS A 167 -23.58 16.85 6.01
CA LYS A 167 -23.36 16.70 7.45
C LYS A 167 -21.96 16.17 7.74
N VAL A 168 -21.51 15.15 7.00
CA VAL A 168 -20.14 14.58 7.15
C VAL A 168 -19.08 15.60 6.73
N VAL A 169 -19.29 16.34 5.65
CA VAL A 169 -18.42 17.45 5.24
C VAL A 169 -18.31 18.50 6.36
N SER A 170 -19.44 18.88 6.99
CA SER A 170 -19.45 19.82 8.11
C SER A 170 -18.63 19.29 9.29
N LYS A 171 -18.89 18.05 9.74
CA LYS A 171 -18.13 17.42 10.84
C LYS A 171 -16.62 17.47 10.60
N ILE A 172 -16.17 17.19 9.36
CA ILE A 172 -14.74 17.25 9.01
C ILE A 172 -14.20 18.68 9.05
N LYS A 173 -14.92 19.66 8.49
CA LYS A 173 -14.52 21.07 8.53
C LYS A 173 -14.46 21.59 9.97
N ASP A 174 -15.41 21.20 10.82
CA ASP A 174 -15.45 21.55 12.24
C ASP A 174 -14.27 20.93 12.98
N PHE A 175 -13.96 19.66 12.72
CA PHE A 175 -12.76 19.01 13.26
C PHE A 175 -11.46 19.72 12.86
N GLN A 176 -11.34 20.16 11.61
CA GLN A 176 -10.18 20.93 11.15
C GLN A 176 -10.10 22.30 11.85
N LYS A 177 -11.23 23.02 11.93
CA LYS A 177 -11.31 24.34 12.56
C LYS A 177 -10.99 24.27 14.05
N ASN A 178 -11.59 23.31 14.77
CA ASN A 178 -11.47 23.15 16.21
C ASN A 178 -10.11 22.59 16.64
N SER A 179 -9.35 21.98 15.72
CA SER A 179 -7.98 21.53 16.00
C SER A 179 -6.99 22.66 16.27
N LYS A 180 -7.20 23.85 15.67
CA LYS A 180 -6.28 24.99 15.78
C LYS A 180 -6.25 25.64 17.17
N PRO A 181 -7.41 25.94 17.82
CA PRO A 181 -7.42 26.53 19.15
C PRO A 181 -7.29 25.51 20.30
N TYR A 182 -7.18 24.22 20.01
CA TYR A 182 -7.11 23.19 21.05
C TYR A 182 -5.81 23.30 21.85
N LYS A 183 -5.92 23.39 23.18
CA LYS A 183 -4.78 23.67 24.08
C LYS A 183 -3.84 22.46 24.31
N GLY A 184 -4.29 21.23 24.03
CA GLY A 184 -3.51 20.01 24.21
C GLY A 184 -2.80 19.54 22.93
N SER A 185 -2.17 18.36 23.00
CA SER A 185 -1.54 17.77 21.80
C SER A 185 -2.57 17.35 20.75
N ARG A 186 -2.16 17.34 19.47
CA ARG A 186 -2.99 16.82 18.37
C ARG A 186 -3.49 15.40 18.62
N LYS A 187 -2.66 14.54 19.23
CA LYS A 187 -3.01 13.16 19.59
C LYS A 187 -4.12 13.10 20.64
N MET A 188 -4.10 13.99 21.62
CA MET A 188 -5.14 14.10 22.64
C MET A 188 -6.47 14.56 22.04
N TYR A 189 -6.43 15.61 21.21
CA TYR A 189 -7.61 16.10 20.49
C TYR A 189 -8.28 15.00 19.64
N VAL A 190 -7.48 14.26 18.86
CA VAL A 190 -7.98 13.14 18.04
C VAL A 190 -8.57 12.04 18.91
N ALA A 191 -7.96 11.73 20.06
CA ALA A 191 -8.48 10.72 20.98
C ALA A 191 -9.84 11.10 21.57
N GLU A 192 -10.01 12.36 22.01
CA GLU A 192 -11.29 12.89 22.49
C GLU A 192 -12.36 12.86 21.41
N CYS A 193 -12.03 13.27 20.18
CA CYS A 193 -12.96 13.20 19.04
C CYS A 193 -13.41 11.75 18.79
N PHE A 194 -12.49 10.79 18.79
CA PHE A 194 -12.85 9.38 18.63
C PHE A 194 -13.79 8.89 19.74
N GLU A 195 -13.51 9.27 20.99
CA GLU A 195 -14.35 8.87 22.11
C GLU A 195 -15.78 9.41 21.96
N ASN A 196 -15.92 10.71 21.67
CA ASN A 196 -17.22 11.34 21.46
C ASN A 196 -18.00 10.70 20.30
N GLU A 197 -17.36 10.52 19.14
CA GLU A 197 -18.03 9.92 17.97
C GLU A 197 -18.40 8.45 18.21
N ILE A 198 -17.56 7.67 18.91
CA ILE A 198 -17.88 6.28 19.26
C ILE A 198 -19.07 6.21 20.22
N LEU A 199 -19.12 7.10 21.22
CA LEU A 199 -20.25 7.17 22.14
C LEU A 199 -21.55 7.56 21.43
N GLU A 200 -21.48 8.45 20.42
CA GLU A 200 -22.64 8.80 19.58
C GLU A 200 -23.10 7.61 18.72
N ILE A 201 -22.19 7.00 17.95
CA ILE A 201 -22.50 5.90 17.01
C ILE A 201 -23.04 4.66 17.74
N PHE A 202 -22.47 4.34 18.89
CA PHE A 202 -22.78 3.13 19.66
C PHE A 202 -23.60 3.41 20.92
N HIS A 203 -24.26 4.57 20.99
CA HIS A 203 -25.05 5.04 22.14
C HIS A 203 -25.96 3.95 22.74
N GLN A 204 -26.73 3.24 21.91
CA GLN A 204 -27.62 2.18 22.40
C GLN A 204 -26.86 0.98 22.99
N GLU A 205 -25.72 0.57 22.39
CA GLU A 205 -24.92 -0.54 22.92
C GLU A 205 -24.31 -0.17 24.27
N VAL A 206 -23.93 1.10 24.44
CA VAL A 206 -23.39 1.65 25.69
C VAL A 206 -24.48 1.72 26.76
N GLN A 207 -25.66 2.27 26.43
CA GLN A 207 -26.81 2.33 27.36
C GLN A 207 -27.27 0.94 27.81
N ASP A 208 -27.36 -0.01 26.87
CA ASP A 208 -27.76 -1.39 27.15
C ASP A 208 -26.67 -2.22 27.85
N LYS A 209 -25.48 -1.65 28.10
CA LYS A 209 -24.29 -2.34 28.60
C LYS A 209 -23.86 -3.55 27.75
N LYS A 210 -24.15 -3.53 26.45
CA LYS A 210 -23.77 -4.57 25.47
C LYS A 210 -22.33 -4.33 24.97
N LEU A 211 -21.38 -4.34 25.89
CA LEU A 211 -19.98 -3.95 25.65
C LEU A 211 -19.05 -5.12 25.28
N LYS A 212 -19.54 -6.36 25.31
CA LYS A 212 -18.74 -7.55 24.99
C LYS A 212 -18.29 -7.53 23.54
N THR A 213 -16.98 -7.75 23.32
CA THR A 213 -16.38 -7.88 21.99
C THR A 213 -16.05 -9.35 21.69
N ARG A 214 -15.89 -9.73 20.41
CA ARG A 214 -15.73 -11.14 19.99
C ARG A 214 -14.51 -11.81 20.60
N GLU A 215 -13.42 -11.06 20.77
CA GLU A 215 -12.08 -11.57 21.07
C GLU A 215 -11.64 -11.29 22.50
N SER A 216 -12.53 -10.79 23.35
CA SER A 216 -12.19 -10.44 24.72
C SER A 216 -13.37 -10.65 25.68
N SER A 217 -13.06 -11.18 26.86
CA SER A 217 -13.98 -11.27 28.01
C SER A 217 -14.11 -9.94 28.76
N ASP A 218 -13.21 -8.97 28.52
CA ASP A 218 -13.26 -7.64 29.11
C ASP A 218 -14.44 -6.84 28.51
N THR A 219 -15.35 -6.43 29.39
CA THR A 219 -16.60 -5.73 29.08
C THR A 219 -16.57 -4.26 29.52
N SER A 220 -15.39 -3.72 29.84
CA SER A 220 -15.25 -2.31 30.21
C SER A 220 -15.54 -1.38 29.03
N LEU A 221 -16.09 -0.20 29.33
CA LEU A 221 -16.33 0.85 28.33
C LEU A 221 -15.03 1.28 27.64
N GLN A 222 -13.93 1.37 28.38
CA GLN A 222 -12.63 1.74 27.85
C GLN A 222 -12.11 0.70 26.83
N LYS A 223 -12.24 -0.60 27.14
CA LYS A 223 -11.90 -1.65 26.18
C LYS A 223 -12.80 -1.59 24.94
N PHE A 224 -14.09 -1.37 25.12
CA PHE A 224 -15.04 -1.24 24.02
C PHE A 224 -14.66 -0.07 23.08
N ILE A 225 -14.43 1.12 23.62
CA ILE A 225 -14.01 2.31 22.86
C ILE A 225 -12.69 2.04 22.13
N LYS A 226 -11.70 1.46 22.82
CA LYS A 226 -10.41 1.11 22.22
C LYS A 226 -10.57 0.16 21.03
N THR A 227 -11.42 -0.87 21.16
CA THR A 227 -11.69 -1.83 20.08
C THR A 227 -12.41 -1.18 18.91
N LYS A 228 -13.46 -0.37 19.14
CA LYS A 228 -14.18 0.33 18.06
C LYS A 228 -13.26 1.32 17.33
N ARG A 229 -12.44 2.06 18.08
CA ARG A 229 -11.42 2.97 17.54
C ARG A 229 -10.41 2.23 16.64
N ALA A 230 -9.92 1.07 17.07
CA ALA A 230 -9.02 0.24 16.28
C ALA A 230 -9.69 -0.21 14.96
N ASN A 231 -10.91 -0.74 15.04
CA ASN A 231 -11.67 -1.19 13.86
C ASN A 231 -11.95 -0.05 12.87
N MET A 232 -12.30 1.14 13.36
CA MET A 232 -12.51 2.32 12.51
C MET A 232 -11.23 2.74 11.78
N LYS A 233 -10.07 2.66 12.45
CA LYS A 233 -8.77 2.91 11.82
C LYS A 233 -8.40 1.85 10.79
N ASP A 234 -8.66 0.57 11.08
CA ASP A 234 -8.40 -0.52 10.14
C ASP A 234 -9.27 -0.41 8.89
N TYR A 235 -10.56 -0.05 9.03
CA TYR A 235 -11.42 0.18 7.87
C TYR A 235 -11.00 1.42 7.09
N ALA A 236 -10.59 2.51 7.76
CA ALA A 236 -10.08 3.68 7.07
C ALA A 236 -8.80 3.37 6.27
N ASP A 237 -7.90 2.56 6.83
CA ASP A 237 -6.70 2.10 6.11
C ASP A 237 -7.07 1.32 4.85
N ALA A 238 -7.99 0.35 4.97
CA ALA A 238 -8.47 -0.42 3.81
C ALA A 238 -9.19 0.46 2.77
N PHE A 239 -10.05 1.40 3.20
CA PHE A 239 -10.67 2.36 2.29
C PHE A 239 -9.62 3.16 1.51
N VAL A 240 -8.59 3.67 2.20
CA VAL A 240 -7.48 4.42 1.60
C VAL A 240 -6.71 3.56 0.59
N ARG A 241 -6.38 2.31 0.93
CA ARG A 241 -5.68 1.40 0.01
C ARG A 241 -6.52 1.08 -1.24
N TYR A 242 -7.78 0.71 -1.05
CA TYR A 242 -8.68 0.34 -2.15
C TYR A 242 -8.97 1.52 -3.08
N ILE A 243 -9.23 2.72 -2.56
CA ILE A 243 -9.46 3.89 -3.41
C ILE A 243 -8.17 4.29 -4.14
N ARG A 244 -6.98 4.12 -3.54
CA ARG A 244 -5.70 4.41 -4.21
C ARG A 244 -5.38 3.42 -5.32
N ALA A 245 -5.80 2.17 -5.21
CA ALA A 245 -5.65 1.17 -6.29
C ALA A 245 -6.40 1.56 -7.59
N THR A 246 -7.34 2.51 -7.52
CA THR A 246 -7.99 3.09 -8.71
C THR A 246 -7.14 4.15 -9.41
N GLU A 247 -6.06 4.60 -8.77
CA GLU A 247 -5.22 5.75 -9.16
C GLU A 247 -5.96 7.09 -9.34
N LEU A 248 -7.28 7.16 -9.12
CA LEU A 248 -8.07 8.40 -9.14
C LEU A 248 -7.65 9.37 -8.02
N VAL A 249 -7.05 8.84 -6.96
CA VAL A 249 -6.55 9.60 -5.82
C VAL A 249 -5.11 9.20 -5.51
N THR A 250 -4.33 10.18 -5.05
CA THR A 250 -2.95 9.99 -4.59
C THR A 250 -2.76 10.65 -3.22
N PHE A 251 -1.57 10.54 -2.65
CA PHE A 251 -1.17 11.28 -1.46
C PHE A 251 -0.49 12.60 -1.82
N GLN A 252 -0.82 13.65 -1.09
CA GLN A 252 0.00 14.86 -1.08
C GLN A 252 1.37 14.55 -0.44
N LYS A 253 2.46 14.89 -1.13
CA LYS A 253 3.85 14.51 -0.78
C LYS A 253 4.23 14.72 0.70
N ARG A 254 3.83 15.83 1.32
CA ARG A 254 4.24 16.21 2.69
C ARG A 254 3.27 15.79 3.78
N THR A 255 1.97 15.94 3.52
CA THR A 255 0.94 15.76 4.55
C THR A 255 0.34 14.36 4.53
N PHE A 256 0.60 13.59 3.47
CA PHE A 256 0.01 12.28 3.19
C PHE A 256 -1.53 12.26 3.27
N ARG A 257 -2.15 13.41 3.03
CA ARG A 257 -3.59 13.51 2.84
C ARG A 257 -3.94 13.02 1.44
N LEU A 258 -5.03 12.28 1.31
CA LEU A 258 -5.58 11.91 0.02
C LEU A 258 -6.07 13.14 -0.72
N ILE A 259 -5.70 13.25 -1.98
CA ILE A 259 -6.15 14.27 -2.94
C ILE A 259 -6.59 13.57 -4.22
N ILE A 260 -7.40 14.24 -5.05
CA ILE A 260 -7.61 13.78 -6.42
C ILE A 260 -6.26 13.81 -7.14
N SER A 261 -5.92 12.73 -7.85
CA SER A 261 -4.69 12.72 -8.66
C SER A 261 -4.77 13.87 -9.68
N PRO A 262 -3.75 14.75 -9.74
CA PRO A 262 -3.68 15.81 -10.74
C PRO A 262 -3.84 15.30 -12.17
N GLN A 263 -3.41 14.06 -12.45
CA GLN A 263 -3.49 13.42 -13.77
C GLN A 263 -4.88 12.84 -14.09
N LYS A 264 -5.78 12.75 -13.09
CA LYS A 264 -7.08 12.07 -13.21
C LYS A 264 -8.27 13.00 -12.94
N VAL A 265 -8.05 14.32 -12.86
CA VAL A 265 -9.10 15.30 -12.55
C VAL A 265 -10.28 15.21 -13.51
N GLU A 266 -10.03 15.09 -14.82
CA GLU A 266 -11.08 14.97 -15.83
C GLU A 266 -11.88 13.66 -15.66
N GLU A 267 -11.19 12.53 -15.43
CA GLU A 267 -11.82 11.23 -15.19
C GLU A 267 -12.70 11.26 -13.94
N VAL A 268 -12.22 11.85 -12.84
CA VAL A 268 -13.01 12.02 -11.61
C VAL A 268 -14.22 12.91 -11.84
N ASN A 269 -14.07 14.04 -12.55
CA ASN A 269 -15.20 14.91 -12.85
C ASN A 269 -16.26 14.18 -13.69
N TYR A 270 -15.83 13.38 -14.67
CA TYR A 270 -16.72 12.53 -15.46
C TYR A 270 -17.46 11.52 -14.57
N ILE A 271 -16.75 10.77 -13.73
CA ILE A 271 -17.34 9.79 -12.81
C ILE A 271 -18.39 10.44 -11.90
N LEU A 272 -18.04 11.55 -11.25
CA LEU A 272 -18.94 12.25 -10.32
C LEU A 272 -20.16 12.87 -11.00
N LYS A 273 -20.09 13.12 -12.30
CA LYS A 273 -21.20 13.62 -13.11
C LYS A 273 -22.10 12.48 -13.61
N GLU A 274 -21.52 11.40 -14.10
CA GLU A 274 -22.25 10.35 -14.83
C GLU A 274 -22.74 9.20 -13.93
N VAL A 275 -22.09 8.97 -12.78
CA VAL A 275 -22.47 7.89 -11.87
C VAL A 275 -23.44 8.40 -10.81
N ASP A 276 -24.67 7.89 -10.82
CA ASP A 276 -25.68 8.24 -9.81
C ASP A 276 -25.20 7.82 -8.41
N ARG A 277 -25.37 8.75 -7.46
CA ARG A 277 -25.05 8.59 -6.04
C ARG A 277 -26.00 7.60 -5.36
N LYS A 278 -27.25 7.54 -5.82
CA LYS A 278 -28.27 6.66 -5.25
C LYS A 278 -27.92 5.20 -5.54
N PRO A 279 -27.95 4.31 -4.52
CA PRO A 279 -27.81 2.88 -4.75
C PRO A 279 -28.90 2.35 -5.68
N SER A 280 -28.52 1.47 -6.60
CA SER A 280 -29.46 0.81 -7.51
C SER A 280 -30.33 -0.18 -6.75
N VAL A 281 -31.59 -0.36 -7.16
CA VAL A 281 -32.50 -1.35 -6.58
C VAL A 281 -32.58 -2.54 -7.52
N PHE A 282 -32.37 -3.74 -7.00
CA PHE A 282 -32.41 -4.99 -7.76
C PHE A 282 -33.56 -5.86 -7.25
N LYS A 283 -34.33 -6.45 -8.17
CA LYS A 283 -35.49 -7.29 -7.82
C LYS A 283 -35.07 -8.61 -7.20
N ASN A 284 -33.95 -9.17 -7.66
CA ASN A 284 -33.44 -10.45 -7.20
C ASN A 284 -31.91 -10.52 -7.34
N THR A 285 -31.33 -11.61 -6.84
CA THR A 285 -29.88 -11.85 -6.90
C THR A 285 -29.35 -12.00 -8.33
N SER A 286 -30.14 -12.54 -9.26
CA SER A 286 -29.71 -12.71 -10.66
C SER A 286 -29.53 -11.37 -11.37
N GLU A 287 -30.47 -10.44 -11.21
CA GLU A 287 -30.35 -9.08 -11.75
C GLU A 287 -29.11 -8.35 -11.19
N PHE A 288 -28.86 -8.49 -9.89
CA PHE A 288 -27.67 -7.91 -9.27
C PHE A 288 -26.37 -8.55 -9.77
N LYS A 289 -26.34 -9.88 -9.95
CA LYS A 289 -25.18 -10.56 -10.53
C LYS A 289 -24.91 -10.08 -11.95
N ASN A 290 -25.93 -9.94 -12.80
CA ASN A 290 -25.78 -9.40 -14.15
C ASN A 290 -25.17 -7.99 -14.15
N TYR A 291 -25.58 -7.14 -13.21
CA TYR A 291 -24.99 -5.80 -13.03
C TYR A 291 -23.55 -5.85 -12.49
N LEU A 292 -23.32 -6.64 -11.43
CA LEU A 292 -22.06 -6.65 -10.69
C LEU A 292 -20.95 -7.32 -11.50
N PHE A 293 -21.25 -8.45 -12.16
CA PHE A 293 -20.28 -9.27 -12.88
C PHE A 293 -19.96 -8.72 -14.27
N ASN A 294 -20.86 -7.95 -14.87
CA ASN A 294 -20.57 -7.25 -16.12
C ASN A 294 -19.59 -6.10 -15.82
N PRO A 295 -18.34 -6.16 -16.30
CA PRO A 295 -17.35 -5.13 -16.00
C PRO A 295 -17.76 -3.74 -16.52
N PHE A 296 -18.49 -3.66 -17.63
CA PHE A 296 -18.83 -2.41 -18.31
C PHE A 296 -20.18 -1.80 -17.92
N SER A 297 -20.83 -2.29 -16.85
CA SER A 297 -22.10 -1.72 -16.36
C SER A 297 -21.97 -0.30 -15.79
N ILE A 298 -20.75 0.12 -15.43
CA ILE A 298 -20.39 1.52 -15.15
C ILE A 298 -19.48 1.99 -16.28
N LYS A 299 -19.89 3.04 -16.99
CA LYS A 299 -19.09 3.68 -18.05
C LYS A 299 -18.05 4.61 -17.44
N LEU A 300 -16.81 4.47 -17.86
CA LEU A 300 -15.73 5.41 -17.55
C LEU A 300 -15.51 6.37 -18.71
N LEU A 301 -14.74 7.43 -18.48
CA LEU A 301 -14.34 8.37 -19.54
C LEU A 301 -13.64 7.63 -20.68
N SER A 302 -12.82 6.63 -20.34
CA SER A 302 -12.09 5.80 -21.30
C SER A 302 -12.96 4.85 -22.13
N ASP A 303 -14.28 4.82 -21.91
CA ASP A 303 -15.23 4.11 -22.81
C ASP A 303 -15.76 5.03 -23.91
N ASN A 304 -15.45 6.33 -23.87
CA ASN A 304 -15.83 7.28 -24.89
C ASN A 304 -14.66 7.52 -25.85
N LYS A 305 -14.82 7.08 -27.10
CA LYS A 305 -13.80 7.16 -28.15
C LYS A 305 -13.32 8.59 -28.41
N GLU A 306 -14.23 9.56 -28.45
CA GLU A 306 -13.90 10.96 -28.71
C GLU A 306 -13.10 11.57 -27.56
N LEU A 307 -13.48 11.27 -26.31
CA LEU A 307 -12.75 11.74 -25.13
C LEU A 307 -11.36 11.07 -25.03
N LEU A 308 -11.24 9.80 -25.37
CA LEU A 308 -9.94 9.12 -25.46
C LEU A 308 -9.02 9.75 -26.50
N ILE A 309 -9.51 10.02 -27.71
CA ILE A 309 -8.75 10.71 -28.76
C ILE A 309 -8.26 12.06 -28.25
N LYS A 310 -9.14 12.83 -27.59
CA LYS A 310 -8.76 14.11 -26.98
C LYS A 310 -7.68 13.95 -25.90
N GLN A 311 -7.73 12.91 -25.08
CA GLN A 311 -6.68 12.65 -24.07
C GLN A 311 -5.33 12.33 -24.72
N ILE A 312 -5.33 11.55 -25.81
CA ILE A 312 -4.11 11.24 -26.59
C ILE A 312 -3.51 12.52 -27.19
N GLU A 313 -4.35 13.37 -27.77
CA GLU A 313 -3.93 14.66 -28.34
C GLU A 313 -3.40 15.62 -27.28
N ASN A 314 -4.03 15.68 -26.10
CA ASN A 314 -3.56 16.48 -24.96
C ASN A 314 -2.17 16.06 -24.46
N LEU A 315 -1.76 14.81 -24.68
CA LEU A 315 -0.41 14.31 -24.39
C LEU A 315 0.58 14.56 -25.54
N GLY A 316 0.15 15.25 -26.60
CA GLY A 316 1.00 15.72 -27.69
C GLY A 316 1.09 14.79 -28.90
N LEU A 317 0.30 13.70 -28.96
CA LEU A 317 0.24 12.83 -30.13
C LEU A 317 -0.97 13.17 -31.01
N TYR A 318 -0.72 13.75 -32.18
CA TYR A 318 -1.77 14.15 -33.12
C TYR A 318 -1.90 13.22 -34.33
N GLU A 319 -0.84 12.48 -34.68
CA GLU A 319 -0.80 11.56 -35.82
C GLU A 319 -0.92 10.11 -35.34
N PHE A 320 -2.13 9.55 -35.45
CA PHE A 320 -2.42 8.14 -35.20
C PHE A 320 -3.75 7.75 -35.87
N ASP A 321 -3.97 6.46 -36.10
CA ASP A 321 -5.22 5.98 -36.69
C ASP A 321 -6.37 6.11 -35.66
N ARG A 322 -7.31 7.01 -35.95
CA ARG A 322 -8.50 7.27 -35.12
C ARG A 322 -9.62 6.26 -35.34
N THR A 323 -9.50 5.39 -36.35
CA THR A 323 -10.54 4.41 -36.70
C THR A 323 -10.43 3.11 -35.90
N ILE A 324 -9.26 2.84 -35.30
CA ILE A 324 -9.00 1.68 -34.44
C ILE A 324 -9.96 1.56 -33.25
N SER A 325 -9.97 0.39 -32.61
CA SER A 325 -10.84 0.10 -31.48
C SER A 325 -10.52 0.95 -30.25
N ILE A 326 -11.48 1.06 -29.34
CA ILE A 326 -11.28 1.75 -28.04
C ILE A 326 -10.11 1.13 -27.27
N GLU A 327 -9.95 -0.19 -27.30
CA GLU A 327 -8.89 -0.88 -26.57
C GLU A 327 -7.50 -0.58 -27.13
N GLU A 328 -7.37 -0.45 -28.46
CA GLU A 328 -6.12 -0.03 -29.11
C GLU A 328 -5.81 1.45 -28.84
N LEU A 329 -6.83 2.32 -28.78
CA LEU A 329 -6.65 3.72 -28.37
C LEU A 329 -6.17 3.81 -26.91
N LYS A 330 -6.73 3.00 -26.02
CA LYS A 330 -6.25 2.93 -24.63
C LYS A 330 -4.80 2.42 -24.58
N ASP A 331 -4.40 1.48 -25.45
CA ASP A 331 -3.00 1.03 -25.53
C ASP A 331 -2.05 2.15 -25.98
N ILE A 332 -2.49 3.03 -26.90
CA ILE A 332 -1.74 4.24 -27.26
C ILE A 332 -1.63 5.17 -26.05
N LEU A 333 -2.74 5.44 -25.36
CA LEU A 333 -2.78 6.33 -24.21
C LEU A 333 -1.87 5.83 -23.08
N ASP A 334 -1.86 4.53 -22.80
CA ASP A 334 -0.99 3.93 -21.79
C ASP A 334 0.49 4.10 -22.13
N ARG A 335 0.88 3.87 -23.40
CA ARG A 335 2.27 4.10 -23.85
C ARG A 335 2.69 5.56 -23.68
N LEU A 336 1.81 6.51 -24.01
CA LEU A 336 2.07 7.94 -23.82
C LEU A 336 2.21 8.28 -22.32
N ARG A 337 1.33 7.76 -21.47
CA ARG A 337 1.41 7.96 -20.02
C ARG A 337 2.71 7.40 -19.43
N ILE A 338 3.14 6.22 -19.87
CA ILE A 338 4.43 5.64 -19.47
C ILE A 338 5.58 6.56 -19.89
N SER A 339 5.57 7.04 -21.14
CA SER A 339 6.60 7.97 -21.64
C SER A 339 6.67 9.26 -20.81
N VAL A 340 5.51 9.85 -20.50
CA VAL A 340 5.39 11.04 -19.64
C VAL A 340 5.89 10.75 -18.22
N LYS A 341 5.52 9.60 -17.63
CA LYS A 341 5.98 9.18 -16.29
C LYS A 341 7.50 9.01 -16.27
N SER A 342 8.08 8.35 -17.26
CA SER A 342 9.54 8.19 -17.39
C SER A 342 10.25 9.54 -17.51
N LYS A 343 9.73 10.46 -18.34
CA LYS A 343 10.28 11.81 -18.45
C LYS A 343 10.23 12.58 -17.13
N ASN A 344 9.09 12.55 -16.44
CA ASN A 344 8.91 13.20 -15.14
C ASN A 344 9.84 12.59 -14.07
N ILE A 345 10.08 11.28 -14.10
CA ILE A 345 11.04 10.62 -13.20
C ILE A 345 12.46 11.09 -13.50
N GLU A 346 12.86 11.16 -14.77
CA GLU A 346 14.18 11.67 -15.16
C GLU A 346 14.38 13.14 -14.81
N GLU A 347 13.35 13.98 -14.97
CA GLU A 347 13.35 15.37 -14.51
C GLU A 347 13.45 15.46 -12.99
N LYS A 348 12.66 14.69 -12.23
CA LYS A 348 12.78 14.59 -10.76
C LYS A 348 14.16 14.10 -10.33
N LYS A 349 14.76 13.13 -11.04
CA LYS A 349 16.14 12.68 -10.78
C LYS A 349 17.13 13.83 -10.98
N LYS A 350 16.93 14.71 -11.96
CA LYS A 350 17.75 15.92 -12.13
C LYS A 350 17.52 16.92 -10.99
N GLU A 351 16.28 17.16 -10.59
CA GLU A 351 15.95 18.04 -9.45
C GLU A 351 16.50 17.53 -8.11
N LEU A 352 16.49 16.21 -7.91
CA LEU A 352 17.09 15.56 -6.74
C LEU A 352 18.59 15.82 -6.68
N LYS A 353 19.28 15.89 -7.83
CA LYS A 353 20.71 16.20 -7.92
C LYS A 353 21.05 17.66 -7.60
N ASP A 354 20.05 18.55 -7.60
CA ASP A 354 20.19 19.94 -7.10
C ASP A 354 19.93 20.04 -5.57
N TYR A 355 19.73 18.91 -4.88
CA TYR A 355 19.46 18.81 -3.44
C TYR A 355 18.20 19.55 -2.92
N LYS A 356 17.35 20.09 -3.81
CA LYS A 356 16.14 20.87 -3.44
C LYS A 356 15.13 20.09 -2.61
N GLU A 357 15.08 18.77 -2.80
CA GLU A 357 14.14 17.87 -2.12
C GLU A 357 14.70 17.31 -0.80
N LEU A 358 15.95 17.64 -0.42
CA LEU A 358 16.56 17.11 0.81
C LEU A 358 15.72 17.43 2.07
N PRO A 359 15.19 18.66 2.27
CA PRO A 359 14.34 18.94 3.42
C PRO A 359 13.08 18.06 3.47
N ASP A 360 12.52 17.74 2.31
CA ASP A 360 11.34 16.86 2.19
C ASP A 360 11.70 15.42 2.56
N ILE A 361 12.79 14.87 2.02
CA ILE A 361 13.27 13.53 2.37
C ILE A 361 13.53 13.40 3.87
N LEU A 362 14.17 14.40 4.48
CA LEU A 362 14.45 14.40 5.92
C LEU A 362 13.17 14.45 6.76
N ASP A 363 12.20 15.28 6.37
CA ASP A 363 10.89 15.34 7.04
C ASP A 363 10.15 13.99 6.93
N VAL A 364 10.18 13.34 5.77
CA VAL A 364 9.57 12.01 5.60
C VAL A 364 10.24 10.96 6.50
N PHE A 365 11.57 10.98 6.66
CA PHE A 365 12.23 10.07 7.62
C PHE A 365 11.76 10.30 9.06
N GLU A 366 11.57 11.55 9.49
CA GLU A 366 11.01 11.86 10.81
C GLU A 366 9.58 11.33 10.96
N GLN A 367 8.75 11.49 9.93
CA GLN A 367 7.39 10.95 9.91
C GLN A 367 7.39 9.41 9.93
N ILE A 368 8.32 8.75 9.23
CA ILE A 368 8.49 7.28 9.24
C ILE A 368 8.86 6.79 10.66
N LYS A 369 9.84 7.43 11.31
CA LYS A 369 10.25 7.09 12.70
C LYS A 369 9.08 7.18 13.67
N LYS A 370 8.19 8.16 13.48
CA LYS A 370 6.97 8.36 14.29
C LYS A 370 5.79 7.49 13.88
N LYS A 371 5.90 6.73 12.77
CA LYS A 371 4.81 5.97 12.14
C LYS A 371 3.61 6.86 11.76
N GLU A 372 3.89 8.09 11.34
CA GLU A 372 2.91 9.10 10.90
C GLU A 372 2.68 9.09 9.37
N VAL A 373 3.28 8.12 8.68
CA VAL A 373 3.06 7.83 7.25
C VAL A 373 1.98 6.76 7.02
N PRO A 374 1.40 6.65 5.81
CA PRO A 374 0.33 5.70 5.53
C PRO A 374 0.73 4.22 5.70
N ASP A 375 1.91 3.82 5.25
CA ASP A 375 2.46 2.46 5.32
C ASP A 375 3.97 2.56 5.59
N ALA A 376 4.40 2.41 6.85
CA ALA A 376 5.76 2.77 7.24
C ALA A 376 6.86 1.98 6.53
N PRO A 377 6.78 0.64 6.37
CA PRO A 377 7.75 -0.12 5.58
C PRO A 377 7.84 0.34 4.12
N LEU A 378 6.72 0.38 3.40
CA LEU A 378 6.69 0.82 1.99
C LEU A 378 7.23 2.26 1.81
N PHE A 379 6.90 3.16 2.73
CA PHE A 379 7.42 4.54 2.69
C PHE A 379 8.91 4.62 3.06
N LEU A 380 9.43 3.71 3.87
CA LEU A 380 10.87 3.61 4.14
C LEU A 380 11.61 3.19 2.87
N GLU A 381 11.16 2.16 2.17
CA GLU A 381 11.74 1.74 0.87
C GLU A 381 11.77 2.91 -0.11
N TRP A 382 10.63 3.58 -0.28
CA TRP A 382 10.50 4.71 -1.19
C TRP A 382 11.42 5.89 -0.80
N ASN A 383 11.52 6.23 0.50
CA ASN A 383 12.29 7.39 0.91
C ASN A 383 13.81 7.12 0.95
N VAL A 384 14.22 5.87 1.24
CA VAL A 384 15.62 5.43 1.08
C VAL A 384 16.00 5.45 -0.41
N TRP A 385 15.13 4.97 -1.30
CA TRP A 385 15.35 5.07 -2.75
C TRP A 385 15.52 6.52 -3.20
N ARG A 386 14.66 7.45 -2.75
CA ARG A 386 14.82 8.89 -3.05
C ARG A 386 16.17 9.44 -2.60
N ALA A 387 16.62 9.04 -1.41
CA ALA A 387 17.90 9.48 -0.86
C ALA A 387 19.11 8.92 -1.65
N LEU A 388 19.05 7.65 -2.07
CA LEU A 388 20.10 7.04 -2.89
C LEU A 388 20.14 7.64 -4.30
N VAL A 389 18.99 7.92 -4.91
CA VAL A 389 18.91 8.64 -6.18
C VAL A 389 19.54 10.04 -6.07
N MET A 390 19.34 10.71 -4.94
CA MET A 390 19.90 12.05 -4.67
C MET A 390 21.43 12.05 -4.54
N LEU A 391 22.04 11.00 -3.97
CA LEU A 391 23.50 10.87 -3.94
C LEU A 391 24.13 10.83 -5.34
N ASN A 392 23.37 10.42 -6.36
CA ASN A 392 23.77 10.43 -7.77
C ASN A 392 24.98 9.51 -8.09
N TYR A 393 25.42 9.45 -9.34
CA TYR A 393 26.60 8.71 -9.85
C TYR A 393 26.48 7.19 -9.99
N ALA A 394 25.38 6.58 -9.54
CA ALA A 394 25.01 5.24 -9.99
C ALA A 394 24.58 5.27 -11.48
N LYS A 395 24.89 4.21 -12.22
CA LYS A 395 24.34 3.97 -13.56
C LYS A 395 22.83 3.78 -13.49
N ARG A 396 22.36 3.11 -12.44
CA ARG A 396 20.96 2.78 -12.21
C ARG A 396 20.67 2.69 -10.71
N VAL A 397 19.49 3.14 -10.29
CA VAL A 397 18.95 2.98 -8.93
C VAL A 397 17.47 2.64 -9.04
N ASP A 398 17.13 1.39 -8.81
CA ASP A 398 15.78 0.86 -8.95
C ASP A 398 15.22 0.49 -7.59
N GLY A 399 14.03 0.97 -7.26
CA GLY A 399 13.26 0.51 -6.11
C GLY A 399 12.27 -0.58 -6.55
N ASN A 400 12.26 -1.71 -5.86
CA ASN A 400 11.34 -2.83 -6.09
C ASN A 400 9.98 -2.61 -5.41
N PHE A 401 9.37 -1.45 -5.67
CA PHE A 401 8.03 -1.08 -5.26
C PHE A 401 7.27 -0.42 -6.41
N ILE A 402 5.94 -0.47 -6.35
CA ILE A 402 5.04 0.11 -7.35
C ILE A 402 4.69 1.53 -6.90
N MET A 403 4.87 2.51 -7.80
CA MET A 403 4.41 3.89 -7.60
C MET A 403 3.16 4.17 -8.44
N ASP A 404 2.25 4.96 -7.90
CA ASP A 404 1.15 5.54 -8.68
C ASP A 404 1.67 6.52 -9.75
N ILE A 405 0.78 6.97 -10.65
CA ILE A 405 1.10 7.95 -11.70
C ILE A 405 1.68 9.28 -11.19
N ASP A 406 1.45 9.65 -9.93
CA ASP A 406 1.99 10.89 -9.33
C ASP A 406 3.37 10.69 -8.67
N GLY A 407 3.84 9.43 -8.60
CA GLY A 407 5.14 9.05 -8.06
C GLY A 407 5.12 8.81 -6.55
N MET A 408 3.95 8.58 -5.95
CA MET A 408 3.81 8.17 -4.56
C MET A 408 3.80 6.62 -4.48
N PRO A 409 4.38 6.02 -3.43
CA PRO A 409 4.40 4.58 -3.30
C PRO A 409 2.98 4.02 -3.13
N LEU A 410 2.63 3.04 -3.94
CA LEU A 410 1.29 2.44 -4.02
C LEU A 410 1.26 1.06 -3.36
N ASN A 411 2.18 0.16 -3.75
CA ASN A 411 2.25 -1.21 -3.26
C ASN A 411 3.67 -1.77 -3.40
N TYR A 412 3.94 -2.92 -2.79
CA TYR A 412 5.18 -3.67 -2.98
C TYR A 412 5.20 -4.32 -4.38
N ALA A 413 6.38 -4.48 -4.97
CA ALA A 413 6.50 -5.32 -6.17
C ALA A 413 6.44 -6.82 -5.78
N PRO A 414 6.12 -7.71 -6.73
CA PRO A 414 6.22 -9.16 -6.50
C PRO A 414 7.61 -9.57 -5.97
N GLY A 415 7.64 -10.51 -5.02
CA GLY A 415 8.78 -10.78 -4.14
C GLY A 415 10.04 -11.41 -4.76
N GLN A 416 10.97 -11.83 -3.88
CA GLN A 416 12.28 -12.42 -4.17
C GLN A 416 13.38 -11.49 -4.72
N LYS A 417 13.19 -10.19 -4.60
CA LYS A 417 14.19 -9.17 -4.92
C LYS A 417 14.52 -8.36 -3.66
N PRO A 418 15.73 -7.78 -3.58
CA PRO A 418 16.04 -6.79 -2.56
C PRO A 418 15.16 -5.55 -2.73
N ASP A 419 14.98 -4.74 -1.70
CA ASP A 419 14.09 -3.57 -1.80
C ASP A 419 14.59 -2.54 -2.82
N ILE A 420 15.90 -2.32 -2.91
CA ILE A 420 16.51 -1.37 -3.85
C ILE A 420 17.79 -1.96 -4.44
N GLU A 421 17.99 -1.76 -5.74
CA GLU A 421 19.18 -2.19 -6.49
C GLU A 421 19.88 -0.98 -7.10
N SER A 422 21.14 -0.74 -6.71
CA SER A 422 21.98 0.32 -7.26
C SER A 422 23.16 -0.28 -8.01
N GLU A 423 23.28 0.06 -9.30
CA GLU A 423 24.37 -0.41 -10.15
C GLU A 423 25.35 0.74 -10.42
N TYR A 424 26.64 0.53 -10.08
CA TYR A 424 27.74 1.41 -10.44
C TYR A 424 28.60 0.79 -11.55
N THR A 425 29.66 1.49 -11.96
CA THR A 425 30.56 0.99 -13.01
C THR A 425 31.17 -0.35 -12.63
N ASP A 426 31.83 -0.43 -11.47
CA ASP A 426 32.66 -1.58 -11.08
C ASP A 426 32.08 -2.41 -9.93
N PHE A 427 30.95 -2.00 -9.35
CA PHE A 427 30.33 -2.67 -8.21
C PHE A 427 28.81 -2.45 -8.21
N GLY A 428 28.10 -3.23 -7.39
CA GLY A 428 26.68 -3.08 -7.10
C GLY A 428 26.43 -2.92 -5.59
N ILE A 429 25.30 -2.31 -5.27
CA ILE A 429 24.77 -2.23 -3.91
C ILE A 429 23.31 -2.67 -3.94
N ILE A 430 22.95 -3.68 -3.15
CA ILE A 430 21.56 -3.87 -2.76
C ILE A 430 21.29 -3.10 -1.47
N THR A 431 20.12 -2.50 -1.33
CA THR A 431 19.69 -1.90 -0.06
C THR A 431 18.42 -2.60 0.39
N GLU A 432 18.46 -3.11 1.61
CA GLU A 432 17.34 -3.79 2.28
C GLU A 432 16.93 -2.94 3.46
N VAL A 433 15.64 -2.73 3.64
CA VAL A 433 15.10 -1.86 4.67
C VAL A 433 14.05 -2.58 5.49
N THR A 434 13.96 -2.26 6.77
CA THR A 434 12.94 -2.88 7.63
C THR A 434 12.50 -1.93 8.73
N MET A 435 11.18 -1.93 9.01
CA MET A 435 10.64 -1.26 10.20
C MET A 435 10.63 -2.17 11.43
N SER A 436 11.06 -3.43 11.29
CA SER A 436 11.14 -4.40 12.37
C SER A 436 12.29 -4.08 13.34
N GLY A 437 12.12 -4.48 14.60
CA GLY A 437 13.14 -4.32 15.65
C GLY A 437 13.17 -5.52 16.59
N GLY A 438 14.22 -5.59 17.43
CA GLY A 438 14.41 -6.68 18.38
C GLY A 438 14.51 -8.05 17.69
N ASN A 439 14.06 -9.11 18.38
CA ASN A 439 14.15 -10.48 17.86
C ASN A 439 13.35 -10.71 16.56
N THR A 440 12.29 -9.93 16.32
CA THR A 440 11.54 -10.01 15.07
C THR A 440 12.39 -9.60 13.86
N GLN A 441 13.22 -8.57 14.01
CA GLN A 441 14.16 -8.17 12.96
C GLN A 441 15.14 -9.31 12.64
N TYR A 442 15.71 -9.95 13.66
CA TYR A 442 16.57 -11.11 13.43
C TYR A 442 15.83 -12.23 12.68
N LYS A 443 14.62 -12.61 13.13
CA LYS A 443 13.86 -13.68 12.48
C LYS A 443 13.53 -13.40 11.01
N MET A 444 13.15 -12.17 10.69
CA MET A 444 12.71 -11.81 9.34
C MET A 444 13.90 -11.65 8.38
N GLU A 445 14.99 -11.04 8.83
CA GLU A 445 16.03 -10.53 7.92
C GLU A 445 17.29 -11.41 7.84
N SER A 446 17.39 -12.46 8.68
CA SER A 446 18.59 -13.29 8.76
C SER A 446 18.74 -14.30 7.63
N GLU A 447 17.64 -14.65 6.96
CA GLU A 447 17.62 -15.57 5.80
C GLU A 447 17.52 -14.79 4.48
N SER A 448 16.58 -13.83 4.41
CA SER A 448 16.23 -13.12 3.17
C SER A 448 17.40 -12.27 2.65
N VAL A 449 17.97 -11.41 3.51
CA VAL A 449 18.98 -10.43 3.13
C VAL A 449 20.26 -11.10 2.56
N PRO A 450 20.86 -12.11 3.23
CA PRO A 450 22.03 -12.79 2.67
C PRO A 450 21.72 -13.56 1.36
N ARG A 451 20.51 -14.10 1.23
CA ARG A 451 20.07 -14.79 0.01
C ARG A 451 19.90 -13.80 -1.15
N HIS A 452 19.30 -12.64 -0.93
CA HIS A 452 19.21 -11.58 -1.94
C HIS A 452 20.60 -11.07 -2.35
N PHE A 453 21.50 -10.88 -1.38
CA PHE A 453 22.91 -10.52 -1.67
C PHE A 453 23.58 -11.53 -2.60
N GLY A 454 23.49 -12.83 -2.29
CA GLY A 454 24.09 -13.89 -3.09
C GLY A 454 23.55 -13.92 -4.52
N LYS A 455 22.22 -13.84 -4.67
CA LYS A 455 21.54 -13.78 -5.98
C LYS A 455 21.95 -12.54 -6.78
N ALA A 456 21.98 -11.37 -6.15
CA ALA A 456 22.36 -10.12 -6.82
C ALA A 456 23.82 -10.15 -7.29
N LYS A 457 24.73 -10.69 -6.48
CA LYS A 457 26.14 -10.87 -6.84
C LYS A 457 26.32 -11.77 -8.06
N GLU A 458 25.60 -12.89 -8.11
CA GLU A 458 25.61 -13.80 -9.26
C GLU A 458 25.05 -13.12 -10.51
N LEU A 459 23.92 -12.42 -10.38
CA LEU A 459 23.24 -11.77 -11.51
C LEU A 459 24.04 -10.62 -12.12
N LEU A 460 24.59 -9.73 -11.27
CA LEU A 460 25.33 -8.55 -11.74
C LEU A 460 26.78 -8.89 -12.14
N ASN A 461 27.31 -10.02 -11.69
CA ASN A 461 28.70 -10.46 -11.93
C ASN A 461 29.74 -9.34 -11.66
N LYS A 462 29.55 -8.63 -10.55
CA LYS A 462 30.41 -7.55 -10.05
C LYS A 462 30.64 -7.72 -8.55
N GLU A 463 31.58 -6.95 -8.01
CA GLU A 463 31.69 -6.80 -6.57
C GLU A 463 30.37 -6.29 -5.99
N MET A 464 29.90 -6.87 -4.90
CA MET A 464 28.57 -6.62 -4.35
C MET A 464 28.65 -6.21 -2.88
N TYR A 465 27.87 -5.21 -2.52
CA TYR A 465 27.67 -4.76 -1.14
C TYR A 465 26.18 -4.75 -0.79
N CYS A 466 25.87 -4.80 0.49
CA CYS A 466 24.51 -4.63 0.99
C CYS A 466 24.47 -3.53 2.05
N LEU A 467 23.60 -2.54 1.89
CA LEU A 467 23.22 -1.61 2.95
C LEU A 467 21.94 -2.13 3.61
N PHE A 468 21.99 -2.40 4.91
CA PHE A 468 20.79 -2.82 5.66
C PHE A 468 20.34 -1.68 6.56
N VAL A 469 19.12 -1.15 6.35
CA VAL A 469 18.63 0.06 7.02
C VAL A 469 17.41 -0.24 7.89
N ALA A 470 17.47 0.11 9.18
CA ALA A 470 16.33 -0.04 10.09
C ALA A 470 16.25 1.10 11.12
N PRO A 471 15.11 1.35 11.78
CA PRO A 471 15.03 2.35 12.86
C PRO A 471 16.11 2.17 13.92
N LYS A 472 16.37 0.91 14.30
CA LYS A 472 17.49 0.49 15.14
C LYS A 472 17.92 -0.92 14.72
N ILE A 473 19.22 -1.15 14.62
CA ILE A 473 19.76 -2.49 14.41
C ILE A 473 19.67 -3.27 15.72
N SER A 474 19.06 -4.45 15.69
CA SER A 474 18.97 -5.35 16.84
C SER A 474 20.31 -6.03 17.09
N GLU A 475 20.63 -6.30 18.36
CA GLU A 475 21.88 -6.98 18.76
C GLU A 475 22.03 -8.34 18.03
N GLY A 476 20.95 -9.11 17.94
CA GLY A 476 20.95 -10.40 17.23
C GLY A 476 21.21 -10.26 15.73
N THR A 477 20.58 -9.29 15.06
CA THR A 477 20.84 -9.01 13.63
C THR A 477 22.26 -8.53 13.39
N LEU A 478 22.77 -7.66 14.28
CA LEU A 478 24.13 -7.14 14.19
C LEU A 478 25.18 -8.26 14.32
N ALA A 479 25.06 -9.09 15.36
CA ALA A 479 25.95 -10.24 15.58
C ALA A 479 25.88 -11.25 14.43
N HIS A 480 24.69 -11.46 13.85
CA HIS A 480 24.50 -12.33 12.70
C HIS A 480 25.26 -11.85 11.46
N TYR A 481 25.05 -10.59 11.06
CA TYR A 481 25.76 -10.02 9.90
C TYR A 481 27.26 -9.91 10.13
N PHE A 482 27.68 -9.60 11.37
CA PHE A 482 29.08 -9.58 11.74
C PHE A 482 29.77 -10.93 11.49
N ASN A 483 29.12 -12.04 11.85
CA ASN A 483 29.65 -13.38 11.62
C ASN A 483 29.53 -13.80 10.14
N LEU A 484 28.38 -13.55 9.49
CA LEU A 484 28.17 -13.88 8.08
C LEU A 484 29.15 -13.18 7.12
N ASN A 485 29.61 -11.98 7.47
CA ASN A 485 30.62 -11.28 6.68
C ASN A 485 32.00 -11.96 6.75
N ARG A 486 32.26 -12.79 7.77
CA ARG A 486 33.54 -13.51 7.95
C ARG A 486 33.54 -14.93 7.42
N PHE A 487 32.40 -15.60 7.45
CA PHE A 487 32.30 -17.00 7.03
C PHE A 487 31.90 -17.11 5.56
N ASN A 488 32.58 -18.03 4.85
CA ASN A 488 32.28 -18.30 3.46
C ASN A 488 31.05 -19.20 3.35
N THR A 489 29.93 -18.66 2.88
CA THR A 489 28.68 -19.42 2.69
C THR A 489 28.30 -19.43 1.22
N LYS A 490 28.40 -20.59 0.56
CA LYS A 490 28.14 -20.73 -0.89
C LYS A 490 26.76 -20.22 -1.29
N LEU A 491 25.73 -20.52 -0.49
CA LEU A 491 24.35 -20.07 -0.74
C LEU A 491 24.22 -18.54 -0.80
N TYR A 492 25.09 -17.81 -0.11
CA TYR A 492 25.07 -16.35 -0.03
C TYR A 492 26.14 -15.69 -0.91
N GLY A 493 26.65 -16.40 -1.93
CA GLY A 493 27.68 -15.85 -2.83
C GLY A 493 29.06 -15.69 -2.18
N GLY A 494 29.29 -16.40 -1.08
CA GLY A 494 30.56 -16.50 -0.37
C GLY A 494 30.57 -15.77 0.98
N LYS A 495 31.64 -15.02 1.26
CA LYS A 495 31.63 -14.04 2.37
C LYS A 495 30.72 -12.87 1.97
N THR A 496 29.72 -12.60 2.79
CA THR A 496 28.80 -11.48 2.54
C THR A 496 29.48 -10.13 2.84
N LYS A 497 28.93 -9.04 2.30
CA LYS A 497 29.38 -7.66 2.53
C LYS A 497 28.22 -6.77 2.98
N ILE A 498 27.56 -7.17 4.07
CA ILE A 498 26.39 -6.49 4.63
C ILE A 498 26.84 -5.45 5.65
N ILE A 499 26.40 -4.19 5.48
CA ILE A 499 26.74 -3.04 6.31
C ILE A 499 25.44 -2.50 6.92
N PRO A 500 25.21 -2.74 8.23
CA PRO A 500 23.99 -2.30 8.89
C PRO A 500 24.08 -0.84 9.33
N LEU A 501 23.02 -0.07 9.07
CA LEU A 501 22.88 1.34 9.45
C LEU A 501 21.52 1.57 10.11
N SER A 502 21.48 2.28 11.23
CA SER A 502 20.21 2.85 11.70
C SER A 502 19.70 3.90 10.70
N ILE A 503 18.41 4.24 10.74
CA ILE A 503 17.86 5.35 9.92
C ILE A 503 18.64 6.64 10.19
N ASP A 504 19.01 6.91 11.44
CA ASP A 504 19.76 8.12 11.79
C ASP A 504 21.19 8.09 11.20
N GLN A 505 21.86 6.93 11.24
CA GLN A 505 23.17 6.73 10.60
C GLN A 505 23.07 6.83 9.07
N PHE A 506 22.00 6.30 8.48
CA PHE A 506 21.76 6.44 7.04
C PHE A 506 21.52 7.90 6.65
N ILE A 507 20.76 8.66 7.44
CA ILE A 507 20.59 10.10 7.20
C ILE A 507 21.94 10.83 7.27
N GLU A 508 22.79 10.49 8.25
CA GLU A 508 24.14 11.05 8.37
C GLU A 508 25.03 10.67 7.19
N PHE A 509 24.97 9.41 6.73
CA PHE A 509 25.61 8.93 5.52
C PHE A 509 25.22 9.78 4.30
N ILE A 510 23.93 10.01 4.07
CA ILE A 510 23.45 10.82 2.95
C ILE A 510 23.93 12.27 3.07
N LYS A 511 23.78 12.89 4.26
CA LYS A 511 24.22 14.28 4.48
C LYS A 511 25.72 14.45 4.23
N SER A 512 26.54 13.54 4.76
CA SER A 512 27.99 13.55 4.55
C SER A 512 28.35 13.44 3.07
N GLY A 513 27.65 12.60 2.30
CA GLY A 513 27.84 12.52 0.84
C GLY A 513 27.58 13.84 0.12
N ILE A 514 26.53 14.55 0.52
CA ILE A 514 26.14 15.84 -0.07
C ILE A 514 27.11 16.95 0.35
N GLU A 515 27.41 17.05 1.65
CA GLU A 515 28.28 18.09 2.24
C GLU A 515 29.73 18.00 1.73
N ASN A 516 30.21 16.79 1.42
CA ASN A 516 31.54 16.55 0.86
C ASN A 516 31.55 16.49 -0.69
N GLU A 517 30.49 16.96 -1.37
CA GLU A 517 30.40 17.02 -2.83
C GLU A 517 30.77 15.69 -3.51
N PHE A 518 30.21 14.58 -3.00
CA PHE A 518 30.44 13.25 -3.53
C PHE A 518 30.28 13.24 -5.05
N SER A 519 31.35 12.89 -5.76
CA SER A 519 31.43 12.95 -7.22
C SER A 519 32.16 11.78 -7.86
N ASN A 520 32.75 10.91 -7.03
CA ASN A 520 33.51 9.75 -7.46
C ASN A 520 33.01 8.48 -6.76
N PRO A 521 32.30 7.57 -7.46
CA PRO A 521 31.85 6.28 -6.92
C PRO A 521 32.91 5.44 -6.22
N GLU A 522 34.19 5.60 -6.57
CA GLU A 522 35.27 4.86 -5.91
C GLU A 522 35.42 5.23 -4.44
N LYS A 523 35.08 6.46 -4.03
CA LYS A 523 35.04 6.84 -2.60
C LYS A 523 34.02 6.00 -1.83
N LEU A 524 32.83 5.82 -2.41
CA LEU A 524 31.79 4.98 -1.81
C LEU A 524 32.24 3.52 -1.71
N LYS A 525 32.77 2.97 -2.81
CA LYS A 525 33.29 1.60 -2.84
C LYS A 525 34.38 1.38 -1.81
N ASN A 526 35.35 2.30 -1.71
CA ASN A 526 36.44 2.24 -0.74
C ASN A 526 35.92 2.30 0.69
N TRP A 527 34.92 3.14 0.97
CA TRP A 527 34.30 3.19 2.28
C TRP A 527 33.59 1.87 2.63
N LEU A 528 32.79 1.32 1.72
CA LEU A 528 32.09 0.04 1.90
C LEU A 528 33.10 -1.11 2.13
N GLU A 529 34.14 -1.17 1.31
CA GLU A 529 35.21 -2.18 1.43
C GLU A 529 35.94 -2.05 2.77
N LYS A 530 36.24 -0.82 3.20
CA LYS A 530 36.87 -0.57 4.50
C LYS A 530 35.99 -1.03 5.66
N GLN A 531 34.68 -0.84 5.61
CA GLN A 531 33.78 -1.36 6.65
C GLN A 531 33.80 -2.89 6.72
N TRP A 532 33.90 -3.55 5.56
CA TRP A 532 34.01 -5.00 5.48
C TRP A 532 35.39 -5.52 5.92
N LEU A 533 36.49 -4.83 5.59
CA LEU A 533 37.84 -5.17 6.05
C LEU A 533 37.96 -5.01 7.57
N ASN A 534 37.46 -3.90 8.11
CA ASN A 534 37.36 -3.67 9.55
C ASN A 534 36.55 -4.78 10.24
N ASN A 535 35.46 -5.22 9.59
CA ASN A 535 34.71 -6.38 10.05
C ASN A 535 35.59 -7.63 10.12
N GLN A 536 36.57 -7.87 9.25
CA GLN A 536 37.39 -9.08 9.36
C GLN A 536 38.34 -9.07 10.58
N GLU A 537 38.77 -7.89 11.02
CA GLU A 537 39.84 -7.72 12.03
C GLU A 537 39.34 -7.40 13.44
N MET A 538 38.18 -6.76 13.57
CA MET A 538 37.67 -6.31 14.87
C MET A 538 37.22 -7.47 15.77
N GLU A 539 37.32 -7.23 17.07
CA GLU A 539 37.05 -8.25 18.10
C GLU A 539 35.58 -8.67 18.14
N ASP A 540 34.66 -7.70 18.16
CA ASP A 540 33.22 -7.95 18.28
C ASP A 540 32.36 -7.00 17.41
N GLU A 541 31.08 -7.32 17.31
CA GLU A 541 30.11 -6.61 16.48
C GLU A 541 29.77 -5.20 16.97
N ASN A 542 29.97 -4.91 18.26
CA ASN A 542 29.75 -3.59 18.83
C ASN A 542 30.89 -2.66 18.45
N VAL A 543 32.15 -3.11 18.56
CA VAL A 543 33.32 -2.36 18.09
C VAL A 543 33.22 -2.05 16.60
N TRP A 544 32.75 -3.02 15.80
CA TRP A 544 32.48 -2.82 14.37
C TRP A 544 31.40 -1.77 14.11
N SER A 545 30.26 -1.87 14.79
CA SER A 545 29.15 -0.91 14.68
C SER A 545 29.56 0.51 15.06
N GLU A 546 30.32 0.68 16.15
CA GLU A 546 30.88 1.98 16.54
C GLU A 546 31.82 2.54 15.49
N ASN A 547 32.64 1.69 14.86
CA ASN A 547 33.56 2.11 13.82
C ASN A 547 32.84 2.60 12.57
N ILE A 548 31.79 1.89 12.14
CA ILE A 548 30.90 2.33 11.05
C ILE A 548 30.43 3.75 11.36
N GLY A 549 29.85 3.97 12.55
CA GLY A 549 29.35 5.29 12.98
C GLY A 549 30.41 6.39 12.91
N LYS A 550 31.60 6.15 13.47
CA LYS A 550 32.73 7.13 13.44
C LYS A 550 33.20 7.49 12.03
N SER A 551 32.99 6.60 11.06
CA SER A 551 33.45 6.77 9.68
C SER A 551 32.49 7.57 8.79
N LEU A 552 31.22 7.75 9.19
CA LEU A 552 30.17 8.36 8.37
C LEU A 552 30.48 9.81 7.98
N LEU A 553 30.99 10.63 8.89
CA LEU A 553 31.25 12.05 8.63
C LEU A 553 32.33 12.31 7.55
N LYS A 554 33.11 11.30 7.18
CA LYS A 554 34.28 11.45 6.29
C LYS A 554 34.30 10.48 5.11
N TRP A 555 33.21 9.74 4.87
CA TRP A 555 33.23 8.68 3.85
C TRP A 555 33.38 9.24 2.42
N ALA A 556 32.83 10.42 2.17
CA ALA A 556 32.84 11.08 0.86
C ALA A 556 33.94 12.14 0.70
N SER A 557 34.70 12.42 1.76
CA SER A 557 35.81 13.38 1.77
C SER A 557 36.93 12.99 0.83
#